data_AF-A0A2G4I6F7-F1
#
_entry.id   AF-A0A2G4I6F7-F1
#
_cell.length_a   1.000
_cell.length_b   1.000
_cell.length_c   1.000
_cell.angle_alpha   90.00
_cell.angle_beta   90.00
_cell.angle_gamma   90.00
#
_symmetry.space_group_name_H-M   'P 1'
#
loop_
_entity.id
_entity.type
_entity.pdbx_description
1 polymer ?
#
loop_
_entity_poly.entity_id
_entity_poly.type
_entity_poly.pdbx_seq_one_letter_code
_entity_poly.pdbx_strand_id
1 'polypeptide(L)'
;MTNNFLNLLSAVLFVVAGFALLRWINRFEPQWVSRDGTRFSARMTQDSVESSKWVDVRVSIDSSQLIIQARGRRGKEFRGRWNVGYFTQTEDLKRRHYVVTNELDRDDRAILRVPATSTCVAALDALVN
;
A
#
# COMPACT_ATOMS: atom_id res chain seq x y z
N MET A 1 40.25 -33.01 -2.28
CA MET A 1 38.77 -33.14 -2.23
C MET A 1 38.13 -32.18 -1.22
N THR A 2 38.78 -31.89 -0.09
CA THR A 2 38.33 -30.96 0.96
C THR A 2 37.99 -29.55 0.47
N ASN A 3 38.82 -28.96 -0.41
CA ASN A 3 38.58 -27.59 -0.92
C ASN A 3 37.33 -27.50 -1.80
N ASN A 4 37.04 -28.52 -2.62
CA ASN A 4 35.83 -28.54 -3.45
C ASN A 4 34.57 -28.67 -2.60
N PHE A 5 34.64 -29.44 -1.50
CA PHE A 5 33.55 -29.57 -0.55
C PHE A 5 33.29 -28.27 0.21
N LEU A 6 34.34 -27.60 0.70
CA LEU A 6 34.24 -26.29 1.36
C LEU A 6 33.68 -25.21 0.43
N ASN A 7 34.10 -25.19 -0.85
CA ASN A 7 33.58 -24.27 -1.86
C ASN A 7 32.11 -24.52 -2.19
N LEU A 8 31.69 -25.79 -2.25
CA LEU A 8 30.29 -26.15 -2.45
C LEU A 8 29.44 -25.69 -1.25
N LEU A 9 29.93 -25.92 -0.04
CA LEU A 9 29.24 -25.57 1.20
C LEU A 9 29.09 -24.04 1.35
N SER A 10 30.14 -23.28 1.01
CA SER A 10 30.09 -21.82 1.04
C SER A 10 29.14 -21.25 -0.02
N ALA A 11 29.11 -21.82 -1.23
CA ALA A 11 28.17 -21.41 -2.27
C ALA A 11 26.70 -21.67 -1.87
N VAL A 12 26.41 -22.85 -1.31
CA VAL A 12 25.07 -23.18 -0.81
C VAL A 12 24.66 -22.25 0.33
N LEU A 13 25.54 -22.03 1.31
CA LEU A 13 25.28 -21.11 2.43
C LEU A 13 24.99 -19.69 1.94
N PHE A 14 25.75 -19.19 0.96
CA PHE A 14 25.56 -17.86 0.40
C PHE A 14 24.17 -17.71 -0.24
N VAL A 15 23.75 -18.69 -1.04
CA VAL A 15 22.42 -18.68 -1.68
C VAL A 15 21.31 -18.75 -0.62
N VAL A 16 21.41 -19.64 0.36
CA VAL A 16 20.40 -19.77 1.43
C VAL A 16 20.31 -18.50 2.26
N ALA A 17 21.44 -17.91 2.66
CA ALA A 17 21.46 -16.65 3.38
C ALA A 17 20.86 -15.50 2.56
N GLY A 18 21.20 -15.42 1.26
CA GLY A 18 20.63 -14.43 0.34
C GLY A 18 19.11 -14.56 0.22
N PHE A 19 18.58 -15.77 0.04
CA PHE A 19 17.14 -16.00 -0.01
C PHE A 19 16.44 -15.71 1.33
N ALA A 20 17.05 -16.07 2.45
CA ALA A 20 16.52 -15.76 3.77
C ALA A 20 16.44 -14.24 4.01
N LEU A 21 17.47 -13.50 3.61
CA LEU A 21 17.55 -12.05 3.75
C LEU A 21 16.56 -11.35 2.82
N LEU A 22 16.42 -11.80 1.56
CA LEU A 22 15.40 -11.32 0.64
C LEU A 22 13.98 -11.58 1.17
N ARG A 23 13.73 -12.78 1.71
CA ARG A 23 12.43 -13.12 2.31
C ARG A 23 12.15 -12.27 3.55
N TRP A 24 13.16 -11.92 4.32
CA TRP A 24 13.03 -11.01 5.47
C TRP A 24 12.73 -9.58 5.00
N ILE A 25 13.49 -9.03 4.07
CA ILE A 25 13.25 -7.67 3.55
C ILE A 25 11.86 -7.55 2.95
N ASN A 26 11.42 -8.56 2.18
CA ASN A 26 10.11 -8.57 1.55
C ASN A 26 8.94 -8.71 2.55
N ARG A 27 9.23 -8.97 3.84
CA ARG A 27 8.25 -8.90 4.94
C ARG A 27 7.94 -7.46 5.33
N PHE A 28 8.88 -6.55 5.14
CA PHE A 28 8.64 -5.13 5.36
C PHE A 28 7.93 -4.58 4.14
N GLU A 29 6.67 -4.20 4.31
CA GLU A 29 5.89 -3.70 3.19
C GLU A 29 6.46 -2.35 2.73
N PRO A 30 6.63 -2.14 1.41
CA PRO A 30 7.31 -0.97 0.84
C PRO A 30 6.43 0.29 0.86
N GLN A 31 5.56 0.40 1.86
CA GLN A 31 4.77 1.59 2.10
C GLN A 31 5.58 2.54 2.96
N TRP A 32 5.89 3.70 2.39
CA TRP A 32 6.37 4.82 3.17
C TRP A 32 5.19 5.47 3.90
N VAL A 33 5.31 5.67 5.21
CA VAL A 33 4.35 6.41 6.04
C VAL A 33 5.10 7.39 6.92
N SER A 34 4.55 8.58 7.11
CA SER A 34 5.05 9.58 8.05
C SER A 34 4.84 9.13 9.49
N ARG A 35 5.60 9.70 10.42
CA ARG A 35 5.54 9.32 11.84
C ARG A 35 4.17 9.56 12.47
N ASP A 36 3.46 10.59 12.01
CA ASP A 36 2.11 10.97 12.43
C ASP A 36 1.00 10.21 11.67
N GLY A 37 1.34 9.38 10.68
CA GLY A 37 0.37 8.60 9.90
C GLY A 37 -0.44 9.40 8.88
N THR A 38 -0.25 10.72 8.80
CA THR A 38 -1.04 11.62 7.93
C THR A 38 -0.59 11.60 6.48
N ARG A 39 0.66 11.22 6.18
CA ARG A 39 1.19 11.15 4.82
C ARG A 39 1.72 9.77 4.54
N PHE A 40 1.30 9.16 3.45
CA PHE A 40 1.73 7.81 3.11
C PHE A 40 1.66 7.52 1.62
N SER A 41 2.37 6.49 1.18
CA SER A 41 2.15 5.89 -0.13
C SER A 41 1.17 4.74 -0.03
N ALA A 42 0.18 4.69 -0.91
CA ALA A 42 -0.82 3.63 -0.95
C ALA A 42 -1.06 3.16 -2.38
N ARG A 43 -1.86 2.12 -2.53
CA ARG A 43 -2.34 1.67 -3.84
C ARG A 43 -3.81 1.98 -3.97
N MET A 44 -4.19 2.47 -5.14
CA MET A 44 -5.56 2.85 -5.46
C MET A 44 -6.00 2.18 -6.75
N THR A 45 -7.26 1.79 -6.84
CA THR A 45 -7.89 1.26 -8.04
C THR A 45 -9.29 1.84 -8.14
N GLN A 46 -9.82 2.03 -9.34
CA GLN A 46 -11.20 2.48 -9.50
C GLN A 46 -12.15 1.35 -9.10
N ASP A 47 -13.28 1.69 -8.50
CA ASP A 47 -14.34 0.75 -8.10
C ASP A 47 -15.22 0.43 -9.33
N SER A 48 -14.62 -0.20 -10.34
CA SER A 48 -15.31 -0.63 -11.55
C SER A 48 -14.90 -2.05 -11.94
N VAL A 49 -15.82 -2.79 -12.55
CA VAL A 49 -15.61 -4.19 -12.95
C VAL A 49 -14.48 -4.33 -13.98
N GLU A 50 -14.22 -3.27 -14.76
CA GLU A 50 -13.19 -3.22 -15.79
C GLU A 50 -11.82 -2.76 -15.25
N SER A 51 -11.80 -2.11 -14.09
CA SER A 51 -10.62 -1.59 -13.42
C SER A 51 -9.94 -2.68 -12.58
N SER A 52 -8.87 -3.29 -13.12
CA SER A 52 -8.06 -4.28 -12.40
C SER A 52 -6.67 -3.77 -12.00
N LYS A 53 -6.31 -2.54 -12.36
CA LYS A 53 -4.94 -2.04 -12.22
C LYS A 53 -4.79 -1.16 -11.00
N TRP A 54 -4.16 -1.74 -9.97
CA TRP A 54 -3.64 -1.00 -8.83
C TRP A 54 -2.56 -0.01 -9.29
N VAL A 55 -2.74 1.26 -8.90
CA VAL A 55 -1.79 2.34 -9.15
C VAL A 55 -1.25 2.86 -7.83
N ASP A 56 0.06 3.12 -7.77
CA ASP A 56 0.67 3.73 -6.60
C ASP A 56 0.31 5.23 -6.53
N VAL A 57 -0.12 5.68 -5.37
CA VAL A 57 -0.47 7.08 -5.08
C VAL A 57 0.23 7.55 -3.81
N ARG A 58 0.40 8.86 -3.65
CA ARG A 58 0.75 9.48 -2.39
C ARG A 58 -0.51 10.12 -1.82
N VAL A 59 -0.77 9.84 -0.55
CA VAL A 59 -1.93 10.32 0.17
C VAL A 59 -1.44 11.22 1.30
N SER A 60 -2.10 12.35 1.47
CA SER A 60 -1.98 13.18 2.66
C SER A 60 -3.37 13.45 3.22
N ILE A 61 -3.54 13.27 4.51
CA ILE A 61 -4.77 13.57 5.24
C ILE A 61 -4.74 15.06 5.60
N ASP A 62 -5.76 15.79 5.19
CA ASP A 62 -6.00 17.17 5.59
C ASP A 62 -7.36 17.27 6.28
N SER A 63 -7.32 17.48 7.60
CA SER A 63 -8.51 17.59 8.45
C SER A 63 -9.44 16.37 8.32
N SER A 64 -10.44 16.44 7.45
CA SER A 64 -11.42 15.37 7.18
C SER A 64 -11.30 14.72 5.78
N GLN A 65 -10.36 15.18 4.96
CA GLN A 65 -10.26 14.78 3.55
C GLN A 65 -8.91 14.14 3.23
N LEU A 66 -8.92 13.27 2.23
CA LEU A 66 -7.72 12.73 1.62
C LEU A 66 -7.33 13.58 0.42
N ILE A 67 -6.13 14.15 0.45
CA ILE A 67 -5.50 14.76 -0.70
C ILE A 67 -4.62 13.72 -1.37
N ILE A 68 -4.99 13.32 -2.58
CA ILE A 68 -4.30 12.28 -3.35
C ILE A 68 -3.46 12.92 -4.44
N GLN A 69 -2.19 12.52 -4.47
CA GLN A 69 -1.20 12.90 -5.46
C GLN A 69 -0.80 11.66 -6.27
N ALA A 70 -0.94 11.77 -7.59
CA ALA A 70 -0.54 10.73 -8.52
C ALA A 70 0.97 10.43 -8.46
N ARG A 71 1.37 9.15 -8.46
CA ARG A 71 2.70 8.76 -8.94
C ARG A 71 2.62 8.34 -10.41
N GLY A 72 3.11 9.19 -11.30
CA GLY A 72 3.20 8.93 -12.73
C GLY A 72 1.89 9.14 -13.50
N ARG A 73 1.89 8.75 -14.79
CA ARG A 73 0.80 9.04 -15.73
C ARG A 73 -0.51 8.32 -15.39
N ARG A 74 -0.43 7.06 -14.94
CA ARG A 74 -1.61 6.24 -14.61
C ARG A 74 -2.34 6.69 -13.35
N GLY A 75 -1.68 7.41 -12.45
CA GLY A 75 -2.31 7.89 -11.22
C GLY A 75 -3.02 9.23 -11.37
N LYS A 76 -2.95 9.85 -12.57
CA LYS A 76 -3.48 11.20 -12.79
C LYS A 76 -4.98 11.30 -12.53
N GLU A 77 -5.73 10.24 -12.84
CA GLU A 77 -7.18 10.15 -12.63
C GLU A 77 -7.55 10.24 -11.14
N PHE A 78 -6.69 9.71 -10.25
CA PHE A 78 -6.92 9.75 -8.81
C PHE A 78 -6.46 11.06 -8.15
N ARG A 79 -5.95 12.04 -8.91
CA ARG A 79 -5.45 13.29 -8.32
C ARG A 79 -6.61 14.17 -7.87
N GLY A 80 -6.62 14.54 -6.60
CA GLY A 80 -7.65 15.43 -6.09
C GLY A 80 -7.93 15.23 -4.60
N ARG A 81 -9.10 15.71 -4.19
CA ARG A 81 -9.63 15.52 -2.84
C ARG A 81 -10.64 14.40 -2.85
N TRP A 82 -10.51 13.51 -1.88
CA TRP A 82 -11.30 12.30 -1.74
C TRP A 82 -11.79 12.20 -0.31
N ASN A 83 -13.02 11.72 -0.14
CA ASN A 83 -13.60 11.43 1.16
C ASN A 83 -13.53 9.94 1.43
N VAL A 84 -13.26 9.56 2.69
CA VAL A 84 -13.30 8.15 3.11
C VAL A 84 -14.75 7.80 3.44
N GLY A 85 -15.28 6.77 2.81
CA GLY A 85 -16.65 6.32 3.07
C GLY A 85 -16.68 5.23 4.14
N TYR A 86 -16.22 4.04 3.80
CA TYR A 86 -16.18 2.90 4.70
C TYR A 86 -14.98 2.01 4.37
N PHE A 87 -14.63 1.10 5.28
CA PHE A 87 -13.63 0.07 5.01
C PHE A 87 -14.29 -1.29 4.89
N THR A 88 -13.77 -2.12 4.00
CA THR A 88 -14.18 -3.53 3.87
C THR A 88 -13.13 -4.40 4.56
N GLN A 89 -13.59 -5.28 5.45
CA GLN A 89 -12.76 -6.36 5.98
C GLN A 89 -12.66 -7.44 4.91
N THR A 90 -11.50 -7.57 4.29
CA THR A 90 -11.19 -8.66 3.36
C THR A 90 -10.63 -9.83 4.14
N GLU A 91 -10.83 -11.07 3.68
CA GLU A 91 -10.25 -12.28 4.30
C GLU A 91 -8.72 -12.21 4.44
N ASP A 92 -8.04 -11.44 3.59
CA ASP A 92 -6.62 -11.10 3.73
C ASP A 92 -6.42 -10.05 4.84
N LEU A 93 -6.34 -10.52 6.09
CA LEU A 93 -6.12 -9.72 7.31
C LEU A 93 -4.87 -8.83 7.26
N LYS A 94 -3.97 -9.01 6.28
CA LYS A 94 -2.77 -8.19 6.12
C LYS A 94 -3.06 -6.82 5.51
N ARG A 95 -4.17 -6.68 4.77
CA ARG A 95 -4.48 -5.48 4.00
C ARG A 95 -5.88 -4.98 4.29
N ARG A 96 -6.02 -3.67 4.39
CA ARG A 96 -7.29 -2.99 4.60
C ARG A 96 -7.64 -2.17 3.37
N HIS A 97 -8.88 -2.33 2.92
CA HIS A 97 -9.43 -1.64 1.76
C HIS A 97 -10.42 -0.60 2.24
N TYR A 98 -10.20 0.66 1.87
CA TYR A 98 -11.08 1.78 2.14
C TYR A 98 -11.74 2.19 0.82
N VAL A 99 -13.06 2.31 0.82
CA VAL A 99 -13.78 2.89 -0.29
C VAL A 99 -13.75 4.40 -0.12
N VAL A 100 -13.25 5.08 -1.14
CA VAL A 100 -13.13 6.52 -1.20
C VAL A 100 -13.92 7.07 -2.37
N THR A 101 -14.55 8.22 -2.17
CA THR A 101 -15.36 8.92 -3.19
C THR A 101 -14.72 10.26 -3.48
N ASN A 102 -14.68 10.65 -4.75
CA ASN A 102 -14.18 11.95 -5.15
C ASN A 102 -15.08 13.06 -4.56
N GLU A 103 -14.49 14.18 -4.14
CA GLU A 103 -15.24 15.31 -3.59
C GLU A 103 -16.13 15.98 -4.66
N LEU A 104 -15.64 16.05 -5.90
CA LEU A 104 -16.31 16.73 -7.00
C LEU A 104 -17.36 15.85 -7.68
N ASP A 105 -17.15 14.54 -7.68
CA ASP A 105 -18.02 13.55 -8.33
C ASP A 105 -18.26 12.36 -7.39
N ARG A 106 -19.47 12.24 -6.85
CA ARG A 106 -19.81 11.17 -5.90
C ARG A 106 -19.97 9.80 -6.57
N ASP A 107 -20.11 9.77 -7.89
CA ASP A 107 -20.16 8.53 -8.67
C ASP A 107 -18.74 8.03 -8.99
N ASP A 108 -17.72 8.90 -8.91
CA ASP A 108 -16.31 8.51 -9.01
C ASP A 108 -15.82 7.91 -7.69
N ARG A 109 -15.85 6.57 -7.66
CA ARG A 109 -15.45 5.74 -6.52
C ARG A 109 -14.18 4.98 -6.80
N ALA A 110 -13.38 4.83 -5.76
CA ALA A 110 -12.15 4.10 -5.82
C ALA A 110 -11.87 3.38 -4.51
N ILE A 111 -11.02 2.36 -4.58
CA ILE A 111 -10.61 1.55 -3.45
C ILE A 111 -9.16 1.89 -3.14
N LEU A 112 -8.93 2.40 -1.94
CA LEU A 112 -7.63 2.66 -1.36
C LEU A 112 -7.18 1.46 -0.53
N ARG A 113 -6.03 0.88 -0.86
CA ARG A 113 -5.43 -0.26 -0.17
C ARG A 113 -4.21 0.17 0.62
N VAL A 114 -4.24 -0.14 1.91
CA VAL A 114 -3.14 0.05 2.85
C VAL A 114 -2.91 -1.21 3.68
N PRO A 115 -1.70 -1.44 4.21
CA PRO A 115 -1.43 -2.46 5.21
C PRO A 115 -2.29 -2.28 6.46
N ALA A 116 -2.79 -3.38 7.00
CA ALA A 116 -3.56 -3.38 8.24
C ALA A 116 -2.71 -2.96 9.45
N THR A 117 -1.39 -3.17 9.42
CA THR A 117 -0.45 -2.80 10.50
C THR A 117 0.14 -1.40 10.35
N SER A 118 -0.26 -0.63 9.33
CA SER A 118 0.28 0.70 9.08
C SER A 118 -0.23 1.72 10.09
N THR A 119 0.61 2.67 10.49
CA THR A 119 0.23 3.78 11.39
C THR A 119 -0.85 4.69 10.78
N CYS A 120 -0.97 4.73 9.45
CA CYS A 120 -2.02 5.50 8.78
C CYS A 120 -3.42 4.92 8.98
N VAL A 121 -3.55 3.66 9.44
CA VAL A 121 -4.85 3.02 9.67
C VAL A 121 -5.63 3.75 10.76
N ALA A 122 -4.96 4.14 11.86
CA ALA A 122 -5.62 4.89 12.93
C ALA A 122 -6.14 6.26 12.44
N ALA A 123 -5.38 6.93 11.58
CA ALA A 123 -5.78 8.20 10.99
C ALA A 123 -6.92 8.03 9.98
N LEU A 124 -6.91 6.97 9.17
CA LEU A 124 -8.00 6.66 8.23
C LEU A 124 -9.29 6.24 8.95
N ASP A 125 -9.19 5.43 10.00
CA ASP A 125 -10.35 5.02 10.80
C ASP A 125 -11.02 6.20 11.48
N ALA A 126 -10.24 7.21 11.90
CA ALA A 126 -10.79 8.45 12.46
C ALA A 126 -11.63 9.25 11.44
N LEU A 127 -11.42 9.07 10.14
CA LEU A 127 -12.16 9.74 9.07
C LEU A 127 -13.46 9.02 8.68
N VAL A 128 -13.64 7.76 9.07
CA VAL A 128 -14.82 6.94 8.75
C VAL A 128 -15.99 7.24 9.72
N ASN A 129 -15.73 7.97 10.81
CA ASN A 129 -16.71 8.31 11.84
C ASN A 129 -17.53 9.56 11.53
#